data_AF-Q4TIR5-F1
#
_entry.id   AF-Q4TIR5-F1
#
_cell.length_a   1.000
_cell.length_b   1.000
_cell.length_c   1.000
_cell.angle_alpha   90.00
_cell.angle_beta   90.00
_cell.angle_gamma   90.00
#
_symmetry.space_group_name_H-M   'P 1'
#
loop_
_entity.id
_entity.type
_entity.pdbx_description
1 polymer ?
#
loop_
_entity_poly.entity_id
_entity_poly.type
_entity_poly.pdbx_seq_one_letter_code
_entity_poly.pdbx_strand_id
1 'polypeptide(L)' 'NKIVSGSFAAVESHPWIAAIFSRRFLCGGSLISPCWVVTAAHCF' A
#
# COMPACT_ATOMS: atom_id res chain seq x y z
N ASN A 1 0.31 10.01 7.17
CA ASN A 1 -0.24 10.27 5.82
C ASN A 1 -1.73 10.03 5.80
N LYS A 2 -2.51 11.02 5.33
CA LYS A 2 -3.97 10.94 5.19
C LYS A 2 -4.32 11.36 3.76
N ILE A 3 -5.17 10.59 3.07
CA ILE A 3 -5.76 11.06 1.82
C ILE A 3 -6.82 12.11 2.18
N VAL A 4 -6.63 13.35 1.73
CA VAL A 4 -7.54 14.46 1.99
C VAL A 4 -8.44 14.65 0.77
N SER A 5 -9.75 14.73 0.99
CA SER A 5 -10.78 14.85 -0.07
C SER A 5 -10.78 13.72 -1.11
N GLY A 6 -10.29 12.54 -0.73
CA GLY A 6 -10.38 11.34 -1.57
C GLY A 6 -11.75 10.67 -1.51
N SER A 7 -12.01 9.78 -2.46
CA SER A 7 -13.16 8.88 -2.47
C SER A 7 -12.72 7.43 -2.28
N PHE A 8 -13.66 6.55 -1.97
CA PHE A 8 -13.39 5.11 -1.98
C PHE A 8 -13.00 4.65 -3.39
N ALA A 9 -11.98 3.80 -3.45
CA ALA A 9 -11.53 3.16 -4.68
C ALA A 9 -11.82 1.66 -4.61
N ALA A 10 -12.26 1.07 -5.73
CA ALA A 10 -12.37 -0.37 -5.85
C ALA A 10 -10.96 -1.00 -5.89
N VAL A 11 -10.80 -2.21 -5.35
CA VAL A 11 -9.49 -2.89 -5.33
C VAL A 11 -8.89 -3.07 -6.72
N GLU A 12 -9.74 -3.35 -7.72
CA GLU A 12 -9.36 -3.51 -9.13
C GLU A 12 -8.83 -2.23 -9.79
N SER A 13 -9.11 -1.06 -9.22
CA SER A 13 -8.68 0.22 -9.81
C SER A 13 -7.19 0.51 -9.57
N HIS A 14 -6.60 -0.08 -8.52
CA HIS A 14 -5.21 0.10 -8.15
C HIS A 14 -4.61 -1.25 -7.71
N PRO A 15 -4.52 -2.24 -8.63
CA PRO A 15 -4.17 -3.62 -8.30
C PRO A 15 -2.74 -3.78 -7.77
N TRP A 16 -1.88 -2.79 -7.99
CA TRP A 16 -0.53 -2.75 -7.44
C TRP A 16 -0.47 -2.30 -5.98
N ILE A 17 -1.54 -1.80 -5.37
CA ILE A 17 -1.50 -1.37 -3.96
C ILE A 17 -1.33 -2.56 -3.03
N ALA A 18 -0.27 -2.52 -2.23
CA ALA A 18 0.03 -3.50 -1.20
C ALA A 18 -0.19 -2.90 0.19
N ALA A 19 -0.79 -3.68 1.09
CA ALA A 19 -0.89 -3.36 2.51
C ALA A 19 0.13 -4.20 3.29
N ILE A 20 0.97 -3.53 4.08
CA ILE A 20 2.01 -4.15 4.90
C ILE A 20 1.52 -4.22 6.35
N PHE A 21 1.54 -5.42 6.93
CA PHE A 21 1.04 -5.69 8.28
C PHE A 21 2.15 -6.16 9.23
N SER A 22 2.14 -5.62 10.45
CA SER A 22 2.90 -6.15 11.59
C SER A 22 1.99 -6.14 12.83
N ARG A 23 1.28 -7.26 13.07
CA ARG A 23 0.13 -7.41 14.00
C ARG A 23 -1.08 -6.49 13.73
N ARG A 24 -0.87 -5.33 13.11
CA ARG A 24 -1.83 -4.34 12.63
C ARG A 24 -1.31 -3.73 11.32
N PHE A 25 -2.13 -2.96 10.64
CA PHE A 25 -1.69 -2.18 9.48
C PHE A 25 -0.49 -1.29 9.87
N LEU A 26 0.58 -1.37 9.09
CA LEU A 26 1.83 -0.65 9.32
C LEU A 26 2.02 0.45 8.27
N CYS A 27 2.07 0.06 7.00
CA CYS A 27 2.34 0.94 5.86
C CYS A 27 1.66 0.45 4.58
N GLY A 28 1.65 1.29 3.56
CA GLY A 28 1.36 0.91 2.18
C GLY A 28 2.63 0.58 1.39
N GLY A 29 2.46 -0.02 0.21
CA GLY A 29 3.51 -0.26 -0.77
C GLY A 29 2.95 -0.43 -2.17
N SER A 30 3.81 -0.70 -3.14
CA SER A 30 3.43 -0.96 -4.53
C SER A 30 4.10 -2.22 -5.06
N LEU A 31 3.32 -3.14 -5.63
CA LEU A 31 3.79 -4.32 -6.33
C LEU A 31 4.43 -3.90 -7.66
N ILE A 32 5.74 -4.11 -7.80
CA ILE A 32 6.52 -3.73 -8.99
C ILE A 32 6.90 -4.93 -9.86
N SER A 33 6.75 -6.15 -9.33
CA SER A 33 7.00 -7.44 -10.01
C SER A 33 6.35 -8.55 -9.17
N PRO A 34 6.10 -9.78 -9.70
CA PRO A 34 5.36 -10.84 -9.00
C PRO A 34 5.79 -11.15 -7.56
N CYS A 35 7.05 -10.90 -7.20
CA CYS A 35 7.58 -11.15 -5.85
C CYS A 35 8.22 -9.90 -5.20
N TRP A 36 8.02 -8.70 -5.77
CA TRP A 36 8.71 -7.50 -5.31
C TRP A 36 7.72 -6.36 -5.03
N VAL A 37 7.73 -5.87 -3.79
CA VAL A 37 6.99 -4.70 -3.34
C VAL A 37 7.98 -3.61 -2.94
N VAL A 38 7.77 -2.38 -3.45
CA VAL A 38 8.48 -1.19 -3.00
C VAL A 38 7.68 -0.49 -1.90
N THR A 39 8.36 0.00 -0.86
CA THR A 39 7.77 0.78 0.24
C THR A 39 8.79 1.79 0.78
N ALA A 40 8.38 2.62 1.73
CA ALA A 40 9.28 3.58 2.36
C ALA A 40 10.19 2.90 3.40
N ALA A 41 11.46 3.28 3.44
CA ALA A 41 12.44 2.68 4.35
C ALA A 41 12.07 2.80 5.84
N HIS A 42 11.43 3.90 6.25
CA HIS A 42 11.02 4.16 7.63
C HIS A 42 9.83 3.31 8.10
N CYS A 43 9.28 2.45 7.25
CA CYS A 43 8.22 1.52 7.63
C CYS A 43 8.73 0.33 8.44
N PHE A 44 10.05 0.13 8.54
CA PHE A 44 10.70 -0.96 9.28
C PHE A 44 11.57 -0.43 10.42
#